data_AF-H0GAF1-F1
#
_entry.id   AF-H0GAF1-F1
#
_cell.length_a   1.000
_cell.length_b   1.000
_cell.length_c   1.000
_cell.angle_alpha   90.00
_cell.angle_beta   90.00
_cell.angle_gamma   90.00
#
_symmetry.space_group_name_H-M   'P 1'
#
loop_
_entity.id
_entity.type
_entity.pdbx_description
1 polymer ?
#
loop_
_entity_poly.entity_id
_entity_poly.type
_entity_poly.pdbx_seq_one_letter_code
_entity_poly.pdbx_strand_id
1 'polypeptide(L)' 'MDVRAAVALEAGKPLEVMTVQLEGPRAGEVLVEVKATGICHTDDFTLSGADPEGLFPAILGHEGAGIV' A
#
# COMPACT_ATOMS: atom_id res chain seq x y z
N MET A 1 1.74 -12.10 -9.96
CA MET A 1 2.29 -12.95 -8.88
C MET A 1 1.47 -12.70 -7.62
N ASP A 2 1.16 -13.74 -6.86
CA ASP A 2 0.43 -13.60 -5.60
C ASP A 2 1.34 -13.03 -4.52
N VAL A 3 0.93 -11.89 -3.94
CA VAL A 3 1.63 -11.25 -2.82
C VAL A 3 0.64 -10.87 -1.72
N ARG A 4 1.12 -10.80 -0.48
CA ARG A 4 0.31 -10.38 0.67
C ARG A 4 0.43 -8.86 0.84
N ALA A 5 -0.70 -8.17 0.96
CA ALA A 5 -0.76 -6.73 1.18
C ALA A 5 -1.81 -6.35 2.22
N ALA A 6 -1.63 -5.22 2.90
CA ALA A 6 -2.66 -4.58 3.70
C ALA A 6 -3.40 -3.58 2.81
N VAL A 7 -4.69 -3.82 2.58
CA VAL A 7 -5.52 -3.06 1.64
C VAL A 7 -6.56 -2.25 2.42
N ALA A 8 -6.59 -0.95 2.17
CA ALA A 8 -7.68 -0.08 2.57
C ALA A 8 -8.79 -0.21 1.53
N LEU A 9 -9.86 -0.95 1.85
CA LEU A 9 -10.99 -1.12 0.93
C LEU A 9 -11.87 0.13 0.85
N GLU A 10 -12.06 0.82 1.97
CA GLU A 10 -12.86 2.04 2.09
C GLU A 10 -12.26 2.94 3.19
N ALA A 11 -12.52 4.24 3.08
CA ALA A 11 -12.14 5.21 4.11
C ALA A 11 -12.73 4.86 5.49
N GLY A 12 -11.93 5.05 6.55
CA GLY A 12 -12.33 4.87 7.94
C GLY A 12 -12.52 3.42 8.38
N LYS A 13 -12.28 2.43 7.50
CA LYS A 13 -12.32 1.00 7.85
C LYS A 13 -10.93 0.47 8.20
N PRO A 14 -10.83 -0.56 9.05
CA PRO A 14 -9.57 -1.26 9.28
C PRO A 14 -8.98 -1.80 7.97
N LEU A 15 -7.65 -1.82 7.86
CA LEU A 15 -6.96 -2.46 6.75
C LEU A 15 -7.24 -3.96 6.74
N GLU A 16 -7.49 -4.52 5.56
CA GLU A 16 -7.64 -5.94 5.35
C GLU A 16 -6.36 -6.53 4.77
N VAL A 17 -5.82 -7.57 5.42
CA VAL A 17 -4.64 -8.25 4.89
C VAL A 17 -5.08 -9.40 3.99
N MET A 18 -4.81 -9.26 2.70
CA MET A 18 -5.25 -10.20 1.67
C MET A 18 -4.15 -10.49 0.64
N THR A 19 -4.37 -11.54 -0.14
CA THR A 19 -3.55 -11.84 -1.32
C THR A 19 -4.02 -10.99 -2.49
N VAL A 20 -3.09 -10.32 -3.17
CA VAL A 20 -3.33 -9.54 -4.39
C VAL A 20 -2.42 -10.02 -5.51
N GLN A 21 -2.85 -9.78 -6.75
CA GLN A 21 -2.05 -10.05 -7.93
C GLN A 21 -1.20 -8.83 -8.30
N LEU A 22 0.12 -8.98 -8.24
CA LEU A 22 1.07 -7.98 -8.69
C LEU A 22 1.64 -8.37 -10.06
N GLU A 23 1.50 -7.51 -11.06
CA GLU A 23 2.16 -7.68 -12.35
C GLU A 23 3.69 -7.51 -12.20
N GLY A 24 4.47 -8.11 -13.12
CA GLY A 24 5.91 -7.84 -13.18
C GLY A 24 6.19 -6.38 -13.61
N PRO A 25 7.40 -5.86 -13.33
CA PRO A 25 7.74 -4.48 -13.67
C PRO A 25 7.79 -4.30 -15.19
N ARG A 26 7.29 -3.14 -15.66
CA ARG A 26 7.39 -2.71 -17.06
C ARG A 26 8.73 -2.01 -17.31
N ALA A 27 8.97 -1.59 -18.55
CA ALA A 27 10.17 -0.85 -18.91
C ALA A 27 10.28 0.46 -18.10
N GLY A 28 11.35 0.59 -17.32
CA GLY A 28 11.59 1.76 -16.45
C GLY A 28 11.02 1.64 -15.04
N GLU A 29 10.31 0.56 -14.71
CA GLU A 29 9.82 0.27 -13.36
C GLU A 29 10.79 -0.66 -12.61
N VAL A 30 10.75 -0.61 -11.27
CA VAL A 30 11.52 -1.49 -10.40
C VAL A 30 10.55 -2.25 -9.51
N LEU A 31 10.73 -3.57 -9.44
CA LEU A 31 10.05 -4.40 -8.46
C LEU A 31 10.90 -4.49 -7.20
N VAL A 32 10.30 -4.25 -6.04
CA VAL A 32 10.99 -4.28 -4.75
C VAL A 32 10.25 -5.23 -3.82
N GLU A 33 10.97 -6.18 -3.24
CA GLU A 33 10.49 -6.98 -2.11
C GLU A 33 10.64 -6.16 -0.83
N VAL A 34 9.53 -5.58 -0.35
CA VAL A 34 9.49 -4.80 0.90
C VAL A 34 9.75 -5.71 2.09
N LYS A 35 10.84 -5.46 2.82
CA LYS A 35 11.23 -6.25 4.01
C LYS A 35 10.73 -5.63 5.31
N ALA A 36 10.64 -4.29 5.36
CA ALA A 36 10.09 -3.54 6.47
C ALA A 36 9.44 -2.24 5.97
N THR A 37 8.40 -1.79 6.68
CA THR A 37 7.75 -0.50 6.43
C THR A 37 7.36 0.17 7.74
N GLY A 38 7.48 1.49 7.80
CA GLY A 38 6.92 2.32 8.86
C GLY A 38 5.43 2.61 8.63
N ILE A 39 4.79 3.14 9.67
CA ILE A 39 3.46 3.74 9.61
C ILE A 39 3.62 5.20 10.02
N CYS A 40 3.17 6.09 9.16
CA CYS A 40 3.22 7.52 9.36
C CYS A 40 1.82 8.10 9.52
N HIS A 41 1.73 9.29 10.10
CA HIS A 41 0.46 9.99 10.25
C HIS A 41 -0.20 10.29 8.89
N THR A 42 0.58 10.46 7.81
CA THR A 42 0.02 10.65 6.46
C THR A 42 -0.76 9.41 6.00
N ASP A 43 -0.32 8.20 6.34
CA ASP A 43 -1.06 6.98 6.00
C ASP A 43 -2.42 6.95 6.73
N ASP A 44 -2.44 7.35 8.02
CA ASP A 44 -3.67 7.46 8.81
C ASP A 44 -4.60 8.56 8.28
N PHE A 45 -4.07 9.72 7.91
CA PHE A 45 -4.82 10.83 7.34
C PHE A 45 -5.52 10.45 6.02
N THR A 46 -4.83 9.72 5.15
CA THR A 46 -5.45 9.17 3.94
C THR A 46 -6.47 8.11 4.30
N LEU A 47 -6.13 7.12 5.16
CA LEU A 47 -7.03 6.05 5.57
C LEU A 47 -8.32 6.57 6.21
N SER A 48 -8.27 7.66 6.97
CA SER A 48 -9.43 8.24 7.64
C SER A 48 -10.44 8.85 6.66
N GLY A 49 -10.06 9.05 5.39
CA GLY A 49 -10.85 9.76 4.38
C GLY A 49 -10.86 11.28 4.55
N ALA A 50 -9.96 11.82 5.38
CA ALA A 50 -9.81 13.27 5.55
C ALA A 50 -8.92 13.87 4.46
N ASP A 51 -8.10 13.05 3.82
CA ASP A 51 -7.34 13.42 2.63
C ASP A 51 -8.28 13.59 1.41
N PRO A 52 -8.43 14.82 0.87
CA PRO A 52 -9.27 15.06 -0.30
C PRO A 52 -8.75 14.39 -1.57
N GLU A 53 -7.49 13.96 -1.61
CA GLU A 53 -6.88 13.23 -2.72
C GLU A 53 -6.95 11.71 -2.53
N GLY A 54 -7.42 11.23 -1.37
CA GLY A 54 -7.50 9.82 -1.03
C GLY A 54 -8.43 9.05 -1.98
N LEU A 55 -7.90 8.00 -2.60
CA LEU A 55 -8.64 7.09 -3.47
C LEU A 55 -8.62 5.68 -2.89
N PHE A 56 -9.75 4.99 -2.97
CA PHE A 56 -9.92 3.62 -2.46
C PHE A 56 -10.48 2.72 -3.56
N PRO A 57 -10.09 1.43 -3.63
CA PRO A 57 -9.18 0.74 -2.72
C PRO A 57 -7.71 1.12 -2.93
N ALA A 58 -6.91 1.11 -1.86
CA ALA A 58 -5.49 1.45 -1.90
C ALA A 58 -4.62 0.57 -0.99
N ILE A 59 -3.36 0.37 -1.39
CA ILE A 59 -2.29 -0.12 -0.52
C ILE A 59 -1.47 1.12 -0.13
N LEU A 60 -1.58 1.52 1.14
CA LEU A 60 -0.89 2.69 1.70
C LEU A 60 0.56 2.35 2.09
N GLY A 61 1.26 3.30 2.70
CA GLY A 61 2.64 3.15 3.16
C GLY A 61 3.64 3.78 2.20
N HIS A 62 4.50 4.65 2.74
CA HIS A 62 5.51 5.39 1.98
C HIS A 62 6.89 5.40 2.65
N GLU A 63 7.05 4.64 3.74
CA GLU A 63 8.29 4.58 4.55
C GLU A 63 8.85 3.15 4.56
N GLY A 64 9.29 2.66 3.40
CA GLY A 64 9.73 1.26 3.22
C GLY A 64 11.23 1.07 2.98
N ALA A 65 11.73 -0.12 3.35
CA ALA A 65 13.03 -0.63 2.94
C ALA A 65 12.90 -2.08 2.43
N GLY A 66 13.63 -2.41 1.36
CA GLY A 66 13.49 -3.68 0.67
C GLY A 66 14.69 -4.07 -0.19
N ILE A 67 14.51 -5.14 -0.94
CA ILE A 67 15.51 -5.70 -1.87
C ILE A 67 14.90 -5.69 -3.27
N VAL A 68 15.71 -5.35 -4.28
CA VAL A 68 15.33 -5.45 -5.71
C VAL A 68 15.38 -6.89 -6.17
#